data_AF-A0A380NW46-F1
#
_entry.id   AF-A0A380NW46-F1
#
_cell.length_a   1.000
_cell.length_b   1.000
_cell.length_c   1.000
_cell.angle_alpha   90.00
_cell.angle_beta   90.00
_cell.angle_gamma   90.00
#
_symmetry.space_group_name_H-M   'P 1'
#
loop_
_entity.id
_entity.type
_entity.pdbx_description
1 polymer ?
#
loop_
_entity_poly.entity_id
_entity_poly.type
_entity_poly.pdbx_seq_one_letter_code
_entity_poly.pdbx_strand_id
1 'polypeptide(L)' 'MPRKSYTKQAEVLPDPIYNSKLVSRLINRLMIDGKRGTASTICTMLLIVLSKKLVKNL' A
#
# COMPACT_ATOMS: atom_id res chain seq x y z
N MET A 1 2.76 -19.05 -14.51
CA MET A 1 3.63 -19.78 -13.57
C MET A 1 4.87 -20.24 -14.32
N PRO A 2 6.07 -19.91 -13.86
CA PRO A 2 7.27 -20.26 -14.59
C PRO A 2 7.88 -21.57 -14.09
N ARG A 3 8.21 -22.44 -15.03
CA ARG A 3 9.08 -23.60 -14.81
C ARG A 3 10.58 -23.26 -15.03
N LYS A 4 10.92 -22.00 -15.41
CA LYS A 4 12.30 -21.54 -15.71
C LYS A 4 12.54 -20.08 -15.24
N SER A 5 13.82 -19.78 -15.00
CA SER A 5 14.42 -18.79 -14.07
C SER A 5 13.93 -17.32 -14.01
N TYR A 6 13.21 -16.76 -15.00
CA TYR A 6 12.92 -15.31 -14.97
C TYR A 6 11.45 -14.98 -15.28
N THR A 7 10.68 -14.73 -14.23
CA THR A 7 9.45 -13.96 -14.32
C THR A 7 9.73 -12.49 -14.09
N LYS A 8 9.18 -11.65 -14.97
CA LYS A 8 9.14 -10.21 -14.78
C LYS A 8 8.30 -9.90 -13.54
N GLN A 9 8.83 -9.07 -12.65
CA GLN A 9 8.02 -8.53 -11.56
C GLN A 9 6.96 -7.61 -12.15
N ALA A 10 5.72 -7.76 -11.69
CA ALA A 10 4.65 -6.88 -12.12
C ALA A 10 4.93 -5.45 -11.62
N GLU A 11 4.96 -4.50 -12.54
CA GLU A 11 5.05 -3.09 -12.18
C GLU A 11 3.75 -2.62 -11.56
N VAL A 12 3.85 -1.95 -10.42
CA VAL A 12 2.71 -1.41 -9.68
C VAL A 12 2.61 0.08 -9.95
N LEU A 13 1.43 0.53 -10.33
CA LEU A 13 1.10 1.95 -10.50
C LEU A 13 1.27 2.70 -9.17
N PRO A 14 1.84 3.92 -9.19
CA PRO A 14 1.95 4.73 -7.99
C PRO A 14 0.56 5.09 -7.45
N ASP A 15 0.46 5.21 -6.13
CA ASP A 15 -0.78 5.65 -5.48
C ASP A 15 -1.11 7.10 -5.88
N PRO A 16 -2.36 7.44 -6.25
CA PRO A 16 -2.70 8.79 -6.73
C PRO A 16 -2.66 9.88 -5.66
N ILE A 17 -2.78 9.53 -4.37
CA ILE A 17 -2.83 10.50 -3.27
C ILE A 17 -1.41 10.84 -2.82
N TYR A 18 -0.58 9.81 -2.63
CA TYR A 18 0.78 9.98 -2.11
C TYR A 18 1.88 9.88 -3.19
N ASN A 19 1.51 9.68 -4.46
CA ASN A 19 2.39 9.45 -5.62
C ASN A 19 3.50 8.42 -5.35
N SER A 20 3.21 7.42 -4.52
CA SER A 20 4.22 6.50 -3.98
C SER A 20 3.93 5.07 -4.40
N LYS A 21 4.93 4.42 -5.02
CA LYS A 21 4.90 2.97 -5.30
C LYS A 21 4.97 2.13 -4.02
N LEU A 22 5.48 2.67 -2.92
CA LEU A 22 5.55 1.96 -1.63
C LEU A 22 4.15 1.82 -1.02
N VAL A 23 3.37 2.91 -1.01
CA VAL A 23 2.00 2.91 -0.49
C VAL A 23 1.11 1.98 -1.30
N SER A 24 1.21 2.02 -2.63
CA SER A 24 0.43 1.14 -3.51
C SER A 24 0.76 -0.36 -3.27
N ARG A 25 2.03 -0.70 -3.05
CA ARG A 25 2.45 -2.07 -2.67
C ARG A 25 1.92 -2.48 -1.30
N LEU A 26 1.88 -1.56 -0.34
CA LEU A 26 1.36 -1.81 1.00
C LEU A 26 -0.14 -2.09 0.96
N ILE A 27 -0.92 -1.28 0.23
CA ILE A 27 -2.36 -1.49 0.03
C ILE A 27 -2.62 -2.85 -0.64
N ASN A 28 -1.86 -3.20 -1.69
CA ASN A 28 -2.02 -4.49 -2.38
C ASN A 28 -1.76 -5.70 -1.47
N ARG A 29 -0.85 -5.58 -0.48
CA ARG A 29 -0.59 -6.64 0.50
C ARG A 29 -1.60 -6.67 1.65
N LEU A 30 -2.14 -5.51 2.03
CA LEU A 30 -3.14 -5.38 3.08
C LEU A 30 -4.54 -5.82 2.62
N MET A 31 -4.77 -5.81 1.31
CA MET A 31 -6.02 -6.22 0.70
C MET A 31 -6.32 -7.70 0.92
N ILE A 32 -7.42 -7.97 1.64
CA ILE A 32 -8.01 -9.29 1.83
C ILE A 32 -9.25 -9.40 0.92
N ASP A 33 -9.49 -10.56 0.33
CA ASP A 33 -10.60 -10.84 -0.61
C ASP A 33 -10.67 -9.95 -1.86
N GLY A 34 -9.58 -9.27 -2.24
CA GLY A 34 -9.61 -8.34 -3.38
C GLY A 34 -10.32 -7.01 -3.10
N LYS A 35 -10.65 -6.72 -1.84
CA LYS A 35 -11.36 -5.48 -1.44
C LYS A 35 -10.39 -4.29 -1.34
N ARG A 36 -10.08 -3.67 -2.47
CA ARG A 36 -9.14 -2.52 -2.55
C ARG A 36 -9.65 -1.27 -1.83
N GLY A 37 -10.97 -1.04 -1.85
CA GLY A 37 -11.59 0.12 -1.21
C GLY A 37 -11.37 0.14 0.31
N THR A 38 -11.66 -0.97 0.98
CA THR A 38 -11.44 -1.15 2.43
C THR A 38 -9.96 -1.13 2.79
N ALA A 39 -9.10 -1.75 1.98
CA ALA A 39 -7.66 -1.72 2.22
C ALA A 39 -7.09 -0.29 2.14
N SER A 40 -7.53 0.49 1.15
CA SER A 40 -7.13 1.89 0.99
C SER A 40 -7.58 2.76 2.16
N THR A 41 -8.83 2.61 2.62
CA THR A 41 -9.36 3.37 3.78
C THR A 41 -8.62 3.03 5.07
N ILE A 42 -8.29 1.76 5.30
CA ILE A 42 -7.50 1.36 6.47
C ILE A 42 -6.09 1.96 6.41
N CYS A 43 -5.42 1.90 5.26
CA CYS A 43 -4.09 2.48 5.07
C CYS A 43 -4.06 4.00 5.33
N THR A 44 -4.99 4.74 4.73
CA THR A 44 -5.05 6.20 4.89
C THR A 44 -5.37 6.59 6.34
N MET A 45 -6.31 5.90 6.98
CA MET A 45 -6.64 6.07 8.39
C MET A 45 -5.41 5.85 9.30
N LEU A 46 -4.66 4.76 9.07
CA LEU A 46 -3.45 4.44 9.83
C LEU A 46 -2.38 5.52 9.70
N LEU A 47 -2.14 6.02 8.48
CA LEU A 47 -1.19 7.11 8.20
C LEU A 47 -1.55 8.41 8.94
N ILE A 48 -2.84 8.76 8.96
CA ILE A 48 -3.34 9.94 9.68
C ILE A 48 -3.10 9.79 11.19
N VAL A 49 -3.42 8.62 11.76
CA VAL A 49 -3.23 8.35 13.19
C VAL A 49 -1.75 8.38 13.57
N LEU A 50 -0.88 7.80 12.74
CA LEU A 50 0.57 7.86 12.90
C LEU A 50 1.09 9.29 12.91
N SER A 51 0.68 10.11 11.93
CA SER A 51 1.05 11.53 11.86
C SER A 51 0.65 12.27 13.14
N LYS A 52 -0.60 12.08 13.62
CA LYS A 52 -1.08 12.67 14.87
C LYS A 52 -0.27 12.24 16.09
N LYS A 53 0.19 10.99 16.15
CA LYS A 53 0.94 10.46 17.29
C LYS A 53 2.40 10.90 17.28
N LEU A 54 3.01 11.09 16.11
CA LEU A 54 4.36 11.64 15.98
C LEU A 54 4.41 13.10 16.46
N VAL A 55 3.40 13.91 16.14
CA VAL A 55 3.31 15.31 16.59
C VAL A 55 3.14 15.44 18.11
N LYS A 56 2.57 14.44 18.79
CA LYS A 56 2.39 14.45 20.26
C LYS A 56 3.61 14.01 21.07
N ASN A 57 4.59 13.38 20.44
CA ASN A 57 5.82 12.90 21.09
C ASN A 57 7.03 13.83 20.83
N LEU A 58 6.76 15.00 20.23
CA LEU A 58 7.65 16.14 20.07
C LEU A 58 7.14 17.27 20.97
#